data_AF-A0AA41VZT7-F1
#
_entry.id   AF-A0AA41VZT7-F1
#
_cell.length_a   1.000
_cell.length_b   1.000
_cell.length_c   1.000
_cell.angle_alpha   90.00
_cell.angle_beta   90.00
_cell.angle_gamma   90.00
#
_symmetry.space_group_name_H-M   'P 1'
#
loop_
_entity.id
_entity.type
_entity.pdbx_description
1 polymer ?
#
loop_
_entity_poly.entity_id
_entity_poly.type
_entity_poly.pdbx_seq_one_letter_code
_entity_poly.pdbx_strand_id
1 'polypeptide(L)'
;MINYTDSEPAAENGFITSLNGIFSPHDIKRLEAYTSHLTEFHMILDLLPIIAHQYFQEKFPVQLSYVQASILLCMGLQNQNVTCIAEQLKLTREQILSDFIKVMKRFYKYLHNVAANEIELTLPRLKKVEMLPHDISLDDDLNDAAKQVKDKMKAEGEGSLDPQFLQQYAIVDKEAAFEEALKNGAGKIGAGGVISLKSTKQKKEKKEKDGKEKESDKSSSKKRGKGGDSGSRSHKKKKN
;
A
#
# COMPACT_ATOMS: atom_id res chain seq x y z
N MET A 1 44.28 -4.36 19.77
CA MET A 1 42.83 -4.59 19.51
C MET A 1 42.55 -6.01 19.91
N ILE A 2 41.42 -6.26 20.57
CA ILE A 2 40.98 -7.62 20.85
C ILE A 2 40.27 -8.12 19.59
N ASN A 3 40.84 -9.14 18.95
CA ASN A 3 40.30 -9.75 17.73
C ASN A 3 39.92 -11.21 18.04
N TYR A 4 38.64 -11.53 17.88
CA TYR A 4 38.10 -12.88 18.06
C TYR A 4 37.83 -13.56 16.70
N THR A 5 38.62 -13.24 15.66
CA THR A 5 38.38 -13.69 14.28
C THR A 5 38.65 -15.18 14.01
N ASP A 6 38.87 -15.99 15.06
CA ASP A 6 39.17 -17.43 14.94
C ASP A 6 37.97 -18.32 15.30
N SER A 7 36.77 -17.75 15.48
CA SER A 7 35.55 -18.52 15.73
C SER A 7 34.89 -18.93 14.41
N GLU A 8 34.83 -20.23 14.15
CA GLU A 8 34.19 -20.83 12.96
C GLU A 8 32.75 -20.34 12.73
N PRO A 9 32.32 -20.15 11.46
CA PRO A 9 31.00 -19.60 11.10
C PRO A 9 29.84 -20.60 11.26
N ALA A 10 30.00 -21.67 12.04
CA ALA A 10 28.97 -22.71 12.19
C ALA A 10 27.83 -22.34 13.16
N ALA A 11 28.00 -21.29 13.97
CA ALA A 11 27.06 -20.91 15.04
C ALA A 11 26.21 -19.65 14.75
N GLU A 12 26.31 -19.05 13.55
CA GLU A 12 25.71 -17.75 13.27
C GLU A 12 24.18 -17.77 13.41
N ASN A 13 23.49 -18.82 12.94
CA ASN A 13 22.03 -18.89 13.00
C ASN A 13 21.48 -19.07 14.44
N GLY A 14 22.12 -19.91 15.24
CA GLY A 14 21.72 -20.13 16.64
C GLY A 14 21.95 -18.89 17.51
N PHE A 15 23.01 -18.13 17.20
CA PHE A 15 23.29 -16.87 17.85
C PHE A 15 22.22 -15.80 17.55
N ILE A 16 21.80 -15.65 16.30
CA ILE A 16 20.75 -14.70 15.90
C ILE A 16 19.42 -15.01 16.61
N THR A 17 19.01 -16.29 16.66
CA THR A 17 17.80 -16.70 17.39
C THR A 17 17.93 -16.43 18.89
N SER A 18 19.10 -16.69 19.47
CA SER A 18 19.36 -16.40 20.89
C SER A 18 19.31 -14.89 21.16
N LEU A 19 19.83 -14.08 20.23
CA LEU A 19 19.87 -12.63 20.32
C LEU A 19 18.47 -12.01 20.29
N ASN A 20 17.57 -12.54 19.45
CA ASN A 20 16.16 -12.14 19.41
C ASN A 20 15.40 -12.46 20.70
N GLY A 21 15.86 -13.45 21.47
CA GLY A 21 15.33 -13.74 22.80
C GLY A 21 15.90 -12.84 23.91
N ILE A 22 17.06 -12.22 23.68
CA ILE A 22 17.79 -11.42 24.67
C ILE A 22 17.50 -9.92 24.52
N PHE A 23 17.41 -9.42 23.28
CA PHE A 23 17.16 -8.02 22.97
C PHE A 23 15.84 -7.83 22.24
N SER A 24 15.00 -6.95 22.76
CA SER A 24 13.77 -6.51 22.10
C SER A 24 14.09 -5.50 20.99
N PRO A 25 13.27 -5.38 19.92
CA PRO A 25 13.39 -4.30 18.94
C PRO A 25 13.38 -2.90 19.57
N HIS A 26 12.71 -2.74 20.73
CA HIS A 26 12.74 -1.49 21.49
C HIS A 26 14.13 -1.20 22.08
N ASP A 27 14.88 -2.21 22.48
CA ASP A 27 16.22 -2.07 23.07
C ASP A 27 17.22 -1.58 22.03
N ILE A 28 17.11 -2.09 20.79
CA ILE A 28 17.92 -1.63 19.66
C ILE A 28 17.64 -0.15 19.38
N LYS A 29 16.38 0.29 19.41
CA LYS A 29 16.00 1.71 19.27
C LYS A 29 16.50 2.58 20.42
N ARG A 30 16.47 2.07 21.66
CA ARG A 30 17.05 2.78 22.81
C ARG A 30 18.55 2.98 22.63
N LEU A 31 19.26 1.95 22.16
CA LEU A 31 20.70 2.02 21.88
C LEU A 31 21.01 2.99 20.73
N GLU A 32 20.18 3.02 19.69
CA GLU A 32 20.28 4.00 18.59
C GLU A 32 20.13 5.45 19.09
N ALA A 33 19.10 5.70 19.90
CA ALA A 33 18.84 7.01 20.46
C ALA A 33 19.99 7.47 21.37
N TYR A 34 20.59 6.56 22.14
CA TYR A 34 21.76 6.89 22.97
C TYR A 34 22.98 7.22 22.13
N THR A 35 23.30 6.39 21.13
CA THR A 35 24.48 6.59 20.26
C THR A 35 24.35 7.82 19.35
N SER A 36 23.13 8.31 19.16
CA SER A 36 22.80 9.55 18.44
C SER A 36 22.72 10.78 19.36
N HIS A 37 23.05 10.65 20.65
CA HIS A 37 22.96 11.70 21.68
C HIS A 37 21.54 12.26 21.88
N LEU A 38 20.50 11.48 21.55
CA LEU A 38 19.09 11.85 21.74
C LEU A 38 18.56 11.46 23.11
N THR A 39 19.26 10.57 23.82
CA THR A 39 18.87 10.09 25.15
C THR A 39 20.08 10.01 26.07
N GLU A 40 19.79 10.04 27.36
CA GLU A 40 20.81 9.96 28.40
C GLU A 40 21.24 8.53 28.69
N PHE A 41 22.42 8.38 29.28
CA PHE A 41 23.04 7.10 29.64
C PHE A 41 22.13 6.18 30.47
N HIS A 42 21.28 6.73 31.32
CA HIS A 42 20.42 5.95 32.21
C HIS A 42 19.40 5.07 31.45
N MET A 43 19.07 5.41 30.20
CA MET A 43 18.10 4.66 29.39
C MET A 43 18.61 3.33 28.84
N ILE A 44 19.94 3.13 28.86
CA ILE A 44 20.60 1.91 28.37
C ILE A 44 21.33 1.14 29.49
N LEU A 45 21.19 1.59 30.75
CA LEU A 45 21.89 0.99 31.89
C LEU A 45 21.51 -0.47 32.13
N ASP A 46 20.26 -0.83 31.87
CA ASP A 46 19.73 -2.20 31.96
C ASP A 46 20.31 -3.12 30.88
N LEU A 47 20.59 -2.57 29.70
CA LEU A 47 21.15 -3.31 28.56
C LEU A 47 22.66 -3.52 28.70
N LEU A 48 23.33 -2.67 29.46
CA LEU A 48 24.79 -2.63 29.51
C LEU A 48 25.42 -3.92 30.08
N PRO A 49 24.94 -4.51 31.20
CA PRO A 49 25.47 -5.78 31.69
C PRO A 49 25.27 -6.92 30.70
N ILE A 50 24.12 -6.94 30.01
CA ILE A 50 23.80 -7.94 28.99
C ILE A 50 24.79 -7.85 27.83
N ILE A 51 25.01 -6.63 27.30
CA ILE A 51 25.97 -6.38 26.22
C ILE A 51 27.39 -6.79 26.64
N ALA A 52 27.80 -6.41 27.85
CA ALA A 52 29.12 -6.75 28.36
C ALA A 52 29.30 -8.27 28.52
N HIS A 53 28.33 -8.97 29.10
CA HIS A 53 28.36 -10.43 29.24
C HIS A 53 28.50 -11.13 27.88
N GLN A 54 27.69 -10.75 26.88
CA GLN A 54 27.76 -11.40 25.58
C GLN A 54 29.06 -11.07 24.82
N TYR A 55 29.62 -9.87 25.03
CA TYR A 55 30.92 -9.51 24.47
C TYR A 55 32.07 -10.34 25.05
N PHE A 56 32.13 -10.47 26.39
CA PHE A 56 33.19 -11.26 27.05
C PHE A 56 32.99 -12.78 26.93
N GLN A 57 31.81 -13.24 26.50
CA GLN A 57 31.57 -14.62 26.06
C GLN A 57 31.90 -14.85 24.58
N GLU A 58 32.55 -13.89 23.92
CA GLU A 58 32.96 -13.96 22.51
C GLU A 58 31.81 -14.13 21.51
N LYS A 59 30.57 -13.91 21.95
CA LYS A 59 29.40 -14.05 21.07
C LYS A 59 29.19 -12.85 20.16
N PHE A 60 29.71 -11.68 20.55
CA PHE A 60 29.74 -10.51 19.70
C PHE A 60 31.09 -10.41 18.96
N PRO A 61 31.13 -10.58 17.63
CA PRO A 61 32.33 -10.42 16.82
C PRO A 61 32.64 -8.93 16.58
N VAL A 62 32.59 -8.12 17.64
CA VAL A 62 32.88 -6.67 17.58
C VAL A 62 34.32 -6.47 18.01
N GLN A 63 35.15 -5.87 17.16
CA GLN A 63 36.52 -5.54 17.56
C GLN A 63 36.51 -4.30 18.45
N LEU A 64 37.13 -4.37 19.64
CA LEU A 64 37.32 -3.21 20.52
C LEU A 64 38.81 -2.96 20.80
N SER A 65 39.15 -1.70 21.06
CA SER A 65 40.44 -1.36 21.66
C SER A 65 40.54 -1.93 23.08
N TYR A 66 41.76 -2.19 23.57
CA TYR A 66 41.97 -2.66 24.95
C TYR A 66 41.37 -1.68 25.97
N VAL A 67 41.56 -0.38 25.77
CA VAL A 67 40.98 0.66 26.65
C VAL A 67 39.45 0.63 26.60
N GLN A 68 38.87 0.45 25.41
CA GLN A 68 37.43 0.37 25.21
C GLN A 68 36.80 -0.86 25.87
N ALA A 69 37.47 -2.01 25.78
CA ALA A 69 37.05 -3.23 26.45
C ALA A 69 37.14 -3.09 27.98
N SER A 70 38.21 -2.47 28.50
CA SER A 70 38.32 -2.18 29.93
C SER A 70 37.21 -1.25 30.42
N ILE A 71 36.87 -0.20 29.65
CA ILE A 71 35.75 0.69 29.98
C ILE A 71 34.43 -0.09 30.01
N LEU A 72 34.18 -0.96 29.03
CA LEU A 72 32.98 -1.81 28.98
C LEU A 72 32.91 -2.76 30.18
N LEU A 73 34.05 -3.35 30.59
CA LEU A 73 34.16 -4.22 31.76
C LEU A 73 33.81 -3.45 33.05
N CYS A 74 34.45 -2.30 33.26
CA CYS A 74 34.26 -1.50 34.47
C CYS A 74 32.83 -0.97 34.59
N MET A 75 32.23 -0.50 33.50
CA MET A 75 30.88 0.08 33.52
C MET A 75 29.78 -0.98 33.48
N GLY A 76 29.97 -2.08 32.73
CA GLY A 76 28.91 -3.06 32.50
C GLY A 76 28.90 -4.25 33.45
N LEU A 77 30.07 -4.75 33.86
CA LEU A 77 30.14 -5.91 34.77
C LEU A 77 30.47 -5.52 36.21
N GLN A 78 31.29 -4.48 36.40
CA GLN A 78 31.68 -4.01 37.74
C GLN A 78 30.79 -2.87 38.25
N ASN A 79 29.87 -2.35 37.43
CA ASN A 79 28.98 -1.22 37.73
C ASN A 79 29.68 -0.04 38.42
N GLN A 80 30.91 0.27 38.01
CA GLN A 80 31.68 1.37 38.59
C GLN A 80 31.27 2.72 38.03
N ASN A 81 31.41 3.76 38.87
CA ASN A 81 31.20 5.14 38.44
C ASN A 81 32.32 5.61 37.51
N VAL A 82 31.97 6.50 36.57
CA VAL A 82 32.92 7.07 35.59
C VAL A 82 34.11 7.75 36.28
N THR A 83 33.92 8.35 37.45
CA THR A 83 34.99 8.99 38.24
C THR A 83 36.03 7.98 38.71
N CYS A 84 35.62 6.82 39.23
CA CYS A 84 36.53 5.75 39.66
C CYS A 84 37.33 5.19 38.47
N ILE A 85 36.66 5.06 37.32
CA ILE A 85 37.28 4.59 36.08
C ILE A 85 38.32 5.60 35.58
N ALA A 86 38.05 6.90 35.69
CA ALA A 86 38.98 7.97 35.34
C ALA A 86 40.28 7.89 36.17
N GLU A 87 40.17 7.62 37.47
CA GLU A 87 41.32 7.44 38.36
C GLU A 87 42.12 6.17 38.01
N GLN A 88 41.44 5.05 37.74
CA GLN A 88 42.09 3.77 37.43
C GLN A 88 42.82 3.78 36.08
N LEU A 89 42.17 4.30 35.04
CA LEU A 89 42.71 4.32 33.69
C LEU A 89 43.57 5.57 33.41
N LYS A 90 43.62 6.54 34.34
CA LYS A 90 44.30 7.83 34.18
C LYS A 90 43.87 8.59 32.91
N LEU A 91 42.58 8.55 32.61
CA LEU A 91 41.94 9.20 31.45
C LEU A 91 41.00 10.31 31.91
N THR A 92 40.73 11.28 31.03
CA THR A 92 39.72 12.30 31.36
C THR A 92 38.31 11.71 31.30
N ARG A 93 37.39 12.24 32.11
CA ARG A 93 35.99 11.77 32.18
C ARG A 93 35.30 11.88 30.83
N GLU A 94 35.59 12.94 30.07
CA GLU A 94 35.02 13.19 28.75
C GLU A 94 35.51 12.17 27.72
N GLN A 95 36.78 11.74 27.80
CA GLN A 95 37.33 10.71 26.93
C GLN A 95 36.65 9.35 27.19
N ILE A 96 36.44 8.98 28.46
CA ILE A 96 35.76 7.73 28.81
C ILE A 96 34.35 7.70 28.25
N LEU A 97 33.58 8.78 28.43
CA LEU A 97 32.22 8.88 27.88
C LEU A 97 32.23 8.84 26.34
N SER A 98 33.18 9.53 25.70
CA SER A 98 33.33 9.50 24.24
C SER A 98 33.62 8.09 23.72
N ASP A 99 34.56 7.39 24.35
CA ASP A 99 34.90 6.02 23.97
C ASP A 99 33.78 5.04 24.28
N PHE A 100 33.07 5.22 25.38
CA PHE A 100 31.89 4.43 25.68
C PHE A 100 30.79 4.58 24.62
N ILE A 101 30.49 5.81 24.15
CA ILE A 101 29.54 6.04 23.07
C ILE A 101 30.01 5.37 21.77
N LYS A 102 31.32 5.43 21.45
CA LYS A 102 31.88 4.73 20.28
C LYS A 102 31.70 3.22 20.38
N VAL A 103 31.89 2.64 21.57
CA VAL A 103 31.67 1.22 21.85
C VAL A 103 30.21 0.86 21.62
N MET A 104 29.28 1.59 22.24
CA MET A 104 27.84 1.38 22.07
C MET A 104 27.41 1.51 20.60
N LYS A 105 28.00 2.45 19.85
CA LYS A 105 27.74 2.62 18.41
C LYS A 105 28.19 1.42 17.58
N ARG A 106 29.28 0.74 17.96
CA ARG A 106 29.71 -0.51 17.29
C ARG A 106 28.71 -1.64 17.56
N PHE A 107 28.25 -1.78 18.79
CA PHE A 107 27.23 -2.77 19.14
C PHE A 107 25.91 -2.51 18.42
N TYR A 108 25.40 -1.28 18.44
CA TYR A 108 24.19 -0.92 17.68
C TYR A 108 24.29 -1.29 16.20
N LYS A 109 25.41 -0.93 15.54
CA LYS A 109 25.62 -1.26 14.13
C LYS A 109 25.59 -2.77 13.88
N TYR A 110 26.24 -3.53 14.76
CA TYR A 110 26.23 -4.98 14.66
C TYR A 110 24.83 -5.57 14.83
N LEU A 111 24.11 -5.18 15.89
CA LEU A 111 22.73 -5.61 16.15
C LEU A 111 21.78 -5.24 14.99
N HIS A 112 21.91 -4.02 14.47
CA HIS A 112 21.13 -3.54 13.35
C HIS A 112 21.41 -4.34 12.07
N ASN A 113 22.68 -4.65 11.78
CA ASN A 113 23.04 -5.46 10.62
C ASN A 113 22.52 -6.90 10.75
N VAL A 114 22.59 -7.49 11.94
CA VAL A 114 22.02 -8.81 12.21
C VAL A 114 20.51 -8.81 11.93
N ALA A 115 19.79 -7.83 12.47
CA ALA A 115 18.35 -7.69 12.23
C ALA A 115 18.03 -7.44 10.74
N ALA A 116 18.84 -6.64 10.05
CA ALA A 116 18.68 -6.39 8.62
C ALA A 116 18.87 -7.67 7.79
N ASN A 117 19.89 -8.47 8.10
CA ASN A 117 20.15 -9.75 7.42
C ASN A 117 18.99 -10.75 7.62
N GLU A 118 18.39 -10.79 8.82
CA GLU A 118 17.21 -11.63 9.08
C GLU A 118 16.01 -11.19 8.23
N ILE A 119 15.79 -9.89 8.10
CA ILE A 119 14.75 -9.34 7.22
C ILE A 119 15.03 -9.70 5.76
N GLU A 120 16.27 -9.60 5.30
CA GLU A 120 16.66 -9.98 3.92
C GLU A 120 16.46 -11.47 3.63
N LEU A 121 16.68 -12.35 4.62
CA LEU A 121 16.45 -13.79 4.48
C LEU A 121 14.95 -14.14 4.48
N THR A 122 14.13 -13.41 5.23
CA THR A 122 12.68 -13.64 5.33
C THR A 122 11.89 -12.99 4.20
N LEU A 123 12.42 -11.94 3.57
CA LEU A 123 11.78 -11.34 2.41
C LEU A 123 11.85 -12.30 1.21
N PRO A 124 10.74 -12.56 0.50
CA PRO A 124 10.81 -13.27 -0.76
C PRO A 124 11.71 -12.46 -1.70
N ARG A 125 12.86 -13.04 -2.07
CA ARG A 125 13.76 -12.46 -3.08
C ARG A 125 12.89 -12.08 -4.28
N LEU A 126 12.85 -10.80 -4.63
CA LEU A 126 12.12 -10.33 -5.80
C LEU A 126 12.61 -11.17 -6.98
N LYS A 127 11.79 -12.11 -7.43
CA LYS A 127 12.09 -12.88 -8.63
C LYS A 127 12.30 -11.85 -9.72
N LYS A 128 13.49 -11.85 -10.32
CA LYS A 128 13.79 -10.99 -11.47
C LYS A 128 12.70 -11.26 -12.49
N VAL A 129 11.75 -10.33 -12.61
CA VAL A 129 10.74 -10.39 -13.66
C VAL A 129 11.52 -10.12 -14.94
N GLU A 130 11.80 -11.18 -15.69
CA GLU A 130 12.32 -11.03 -17.03
C GLU A 130 11.20 -10.38 -17.84
N MET A 131 11.36 -9.07 -18.10
CA MET A 131 10.46 -8.34 -18.99
C MET A 131 10.78 -8.76 -20.42
N LEU A 132 10.30 -9.95 -20.79
CA LEU A 132 10.34 -10.43 -22.15
C LEU A 132 9.35 -9.61 -23.00
N PRO A 133 9.72 -9.24 -24.24
CA PRO A 133 8.77 -8.69 -25.19
C PRO A 133 7.58 -9.64 -25.34
N HIS A 134 6.38 -9.09 -25.48
CA HIS A 134 5.21 -9.91 -25.79
C HIS A 134 5.35 -10.44 -27.22
N ASP A 135 4.91 -11.66 -27.46
CA ASP A 135 4.94 -12.28 -28.80
C ASP A 135 4.03 -11.55 -29.82
N ILE A 136 3.07 -10.77 -29.30
CA ILE A 136 2.14 -9.95 -30.06
C ILE A 136 2.35 -8.47 -29.76
N SER A 137 2.20 -7.63 -30.78
CA SER A 137 2.17 -6.18 -30.58
C SER A 137 0.89 -5.77 -29.86
N LEU A 138 0.98 -4.74 -29.01
CA LEU A 138 -0.20 -4.14 -28.38
C LEU A 138 -1.20 -3.61 -29.42
N ASP A 139 -0.70 -3.13 -30.55
CA ASP A 139 -1.54 -2.65 -31.65
C ASP A 139 -2.36 -3.77 -32.28
N ASP A 140 -1.79 -4.98 -32.39
CA ASP A 140 -2.46 -6.14 -32.97
C ASP A 140 -3.55 -6.67 -32.03
N ASP A 141 -3.27 -6.77 -30.72
CA ASP A 141 -4.25 -7.16 -29.70
C ASP A 141 -5.43 -6.17 -29.63
N LEU A 142 -5.15 -4.87 -29.69
CA LEU A 142 -6.18 -3.83 -29.74
C LEU A 142 -7.04 -3.92 -31.01
N ASN A 143 -6.41 -4.22 -32.16
CA ASN A 143 -7.13 -4.38 -33.42
C ASN A 143 -8.03 -5.62 -33.43
N ASP A 144 -7.56 -6.74 -32.88
CA ASP A 144 -8.36 -7.95 -32.73
C ASP A 144 -9.54 -7.74 -31.78
N ALA A 145 -9.34 -7.05 -30.64
CA ALA A 145 -10.41 -6.66 -29.75
C ALA A 145 -11.43 -5.75 -30.44
N ALA A 146 -10.96 -4.74 -31.20
CA ALA A 146 -11.83 -3.84 -31.95
C ALA A 146 -12.64 -4.56 -33.03
N LYS A 147 -12.04 -5.55 -33.71
CA LYS A 147 -12.71 -6.39 -34.69
C LYS A 147 -13.81 -7.23 -34.04
N GLN A 148 -13.52 -7.88 -32.91
CA GLN A 148 -14.52 -8.65 -32.16
C GLN A 148 -15.72 -7.79 -31.73
N VAL A 149 -15.48 -6.54 -31.30
CA VAL A 149 -16.57 -5.62 -30.93
C VAL A 149 -17.39 -5.23 -32.15
N LYS A 150 -16.75 -4.91 -33.28
CA LYS A 150 -17.45 -4.57 -34.52
C LYS A 150 -18.28 -5.74 -35.05
N ASP A 151 -17.75 -6.95 -34.99
CA ASP A 151 -18.46 -8.15 -35.47
C ASP A 151 -19.65 -8.48 -34.57
N LYS A 152 -19.53 -8.30 -33.24
CA LYS A 152 -20.67 -8.39 -32.31
C LYS A 152 -21.74 -7.33 -32.60
N MET A 153 -21.35 -6.07 -32.79
CA MET A 153 -22.28 -4.98 -33.12
C MET A 153 -22.97 -5.20 -34.48
N LYS A 154 -22.28 -5.76 -35.46
CA LYS A 154 -22.88 -6.12 -36.75
C LYS A 154 -23.87 -7.27 -36.60
N ALA A 155 -23.50 -8.32 -35.87
CA ALA A 155 -24.40 -9.45 -35.62
C ALA A 155 -25.68 -9.02 -34.87
N GLU A 156 -25.56 -8.09 -33.91
CA GLU A 156 -26.71 -7.52 -33.19
C GLU A 156 -27.52 -6.54 -34.06
N GLY A 157 -26.85 -5.75 -34.91
CA GLY A 157 -27.47 -4.75 -35.78
C GLY A 157 -28.18 -5.34 -37.01
N GLU A 158 -27.65 -6.41 -37.60
CA GLU A 158 -28.23 -7.08 -38.76
C GLU A 158 -29.52 -7.84 -38.44
N GLY A 159 -29.73 -8.25 -37.19
CA GLY A 159 -30.97 -8.91 -36.74
C GLY A 159 -32.13 -7.97 -36.39
N SER A 160 -31.90 -6.66 -36.21
CA SER A 160 -32.91 -5.70 -35.75
C SER A 160 -33.44 -4.74 -36.83
N LEU A 161 -32.88 -4.74 -38.03
CA LEU A 161 -33.25 -3.82 -39.10
C LEU A 161 -34.10 -4.50 -40.18
N ASP A 162 -35.36 -4.77 -39.84
CA ASP A 162 -36.33 -5.30 -40.78
C ASP A 162 -36.68 -4.26 -41.87
N PRO A 163 -36.43 -4.56 -43.16
CA PRO A 163 -36.70 -3.61 -44.25
C PRO A 163 -38.19 -3.26 -44.37
N GLN A 164 -39.09 -4.12 -43.89
CA GLN A 164 -40.54 -3.88 -43.87
C GLN A 164 -40.94 -2.79 -42.87
N PHE A 165 -40.27 -2.69 -41.71
CA PHE A 165 -40.51 -1.60 -40.76
C PHE A 165 -39.88 -0.28 -41.22
N LEU A 166 -38.82 -0.31 -42.01
CA LEU A 166 -38.23 0.91 -42.59
C LEU A 166 -39.11 1.52 -43.69
N GLN A 167 -39.89 0.70 -44.41
CA GLN A 167 -40.83 1.17 -45.42
C GLN A 167 -41.98 2.04 -44.86
N GLN A 168 -42.31 1.92 -43.56
CA GLN A 168 -43.33 2.79 -42.94
C GLN A 168 -42.89 4.25 -42.84
N TYR A 169 -41.57 4.48 -42.90
CA TYR A 169 -40.94 5.81 -42.89
C TYR A 169 -40.49 6.25 -44.29
N ALA A 170 -40.73 5.45 -45.32
CA ALA A 170 -40.46 5.85 -46.70
C ALA A 170 -41.36 7.03 -47.09
N ILE A 171 -40.74 8.16 -47.41
CA ILE A 171 -41.42 9.31 -47.98
C ILE A 171 -41.71 8.96 -49.44
N VAL A 172 -42.97 8.64 -49.75
CA VAL A 172 -43.39 8.33 -51.13
C VAL A 172 -43.40 9.63 -51.92
N ASP A 173 -42.66 9.67 -53.04
CA ASP A 173 -42.47 10.77 -54.01
C ASP A 173 -43.64 11.76 -54.03
N LYS A 174 -43.47 12.83 -53.25
CA LYS A 174 -44.28 14.04 -53.25
C LYS A 174 -43.35 15.23 -53.50
N GLU A 175 -42.61 15.19 -54.61
CA GLU A 175 -41.68 16.24 -55.06
C GLU A 175 -42.33 17.63 -54.96
N ALA A 176 -43.61 17.77 -55.33
CA ALA A 176 -44.30 19.06 -55.28
C ALA A 176 -44.49 19.62 -53.85
N ALA A 177 -44.81 18.77 -52.87
CA ALA A 177 -44.98 19.20 -51.48
C ALA A 177 -43.63 19.40 -50.77
N PHE A 178 -42.62 18.64 -51.19
CA PHE A 178 -41.23 18.79 -50.75
C PHE A 178 -40.65 20.13 -51.25
N GLU A 179 -40.89 20.47 -52.52
CA GLU A 179 -40.52 21.76 -53.11
C GLU A 179 -41.25 22.95 -52.48
N GLU A 180 -42.53 22.82 -52.15
CA GLU A 180 -43.30 23.86 -51.46
C GLU A 180 -42.76 24.09 -50.04
N ALA A 181 -42.36 23.04 -49.32
CA ALA A 181 -41.73 23.14 -48.00
C ALA A 181 -40.32 23.75 -48.06
N LEU A 182 -39.57 23.50 -49.14
CA LEU A 182 -38.29 24.16 -49.42
C LEU A 182 -38.45 25.65 -49.74
N LYS A 183 -39.57 26.06 -50.37
CA LYS A 183 -39.88 27.46 -50.72
C LYS A 183 -40.47 28.27 -49.55
N ASN A 184 -41.27 27.64 -48.68
CA ASN A 184 -41.88 28.28 -47.50
C ASN A 184 -40.92 28.45 -46.31
N GLY A 185 -39.75 27.82 -46.34
CA GLY A 185 -38.63 28.11 -45.44
C GLY A 185 -37.90 29.37 -45.91
N ALA A 186 -38.31 30.54 -45.44
CA ALA A 186 -37.68 31.81 -45.79
C ALA A 186 -36.19 31.84 -45.35
N GLY A 187 -35.28 31.59 -46.30
CA GLY A 187 -33.83 31.75 -46.18
C GLY A 187 -33.06 30.44 -46.01
N LYS A 188 -32.05 30.23 -46.87
CA LYS A 188 -31.09 29.11 -46.94
C LYS A 188 -31.08 28.23 -45.68
N ILE A 189 -31.59 27.00 -45.80
CA ILE A 189 -31.54 25.98 -44.75
C ILE A 189 -30.06 25.74 -44.38
N GLY A 190 -29.64 26.18 -43.20
CA GLY A 190 -28.34 25.83 -42.64
C GLY A 190 -28.25 24.33 -42.37
N ALA A 191 -27.03 23.77 -42.39
CA ALA A 191 -26.79 22.36 -42.10
C ALA A 191 -27.31 22.00 -40.69
N GLY A 192 -28.52 21.42 -40.61
CA GLY A 192 -29.20 21.07 -39.36
C GLY A 192 -30.69 21.46 -39.27
N GLY A 193 -31.30 22.07 -40.30
CA GLY A 193 -32.73 22.40 -40.30
C GLY A 193 -33.65 21.17 -40.45
N VAL A 194 -34.75 21.11 -39.70
CA VAL A 194 -35.76 20.04 -39.78
C VAL A 194 -36.92 20.51 -40.66
N ILE A 195 -37.30 19.71 -41.66
CA ILE A 195 -38.45 19.96 -42.55
C ILE A 195 -39.53 18.93 -42.22
N SER A 196 -40.74 19.41 -41.93
CA SER A 196 -41.88 18.55 -41.61
C SER A 196 -42.88 18.55 -42.75
N LEU A 197 -43.21 17.37 -43.27
CA LEU A 197 -44.21 17.19 -44.32
C LEU A 197 -45.41 16.43 -43.79
N LYS A 198 -46.61 16.87 -44.18
CA LYS A 198 -47.86 16.26 -43.72
C LYS A 198 -48.08 14.92 -44.44
N SER A 199 -47.97 13.82 -43.69
CA SER A 199 -48.29 12.47 -44.20
C SER A 199 -49.80 12.31 -44.44
N THR A 200 -50.18 11.65 -45.53
CA THR A 200 -51.58 11.35 -45.90
C THR A 200 -51.98 9.88 -45.67
N LYS A 201 -51.13 9.05 -45.07
CA LYS A 201 -51.52 7.67 -44.69
C LYS A 201 -52.21 7.67 -43.32
N GLN A 202 -53.44 7.17 -43.25
CA GLN A 202 -54.16 6.94 -41.99
C GLN A 202 -53.43 5.88 -41.15
N LYS A 203 -53.14 6.21 -39.89
CA LYS A 203 -52.48 5.35 -38.90
C LYS A 203 -53.44 4.19 -38.55
N LYS A 204 -53.05 2.94 -38.80
CA LYS A 204 -53.75 1.77 -38.23
C LYS A 204 -53.30 1.61 -36.78
N GLU A 205 -54.18 1.94 -35.84
CA GLU A 205 -54.05 1.51 -34.44
C GLU A 205 -54.70 0.14 -34.25
N LYS A 206 -54.01 -0.79 -33.58
CA LYS A 206 -54.61 -1.73 -32.60
C LYS A 206 -53.53 -2.42 -31.74
N LYS A 207 -53.79 -2.44 -30.43
CA LYS A 207 -53.20 -3.24 -29.33
C LYS A 207 -53.41 -4.76 -29.60
N GLU A 208 -52.68 -5.74 -29.04
CA GLU A 208 -52.44 -6.03 -27.62
C GLU A 208 -51.45 -7.22 -27.38
N LYS A 209 -50.65 -7.12 -26.32
CA LYS A 209 -49.92 -8.08 -25.42
C LYS A 209 -49.75 -9.59 -25.73
N ASP A 210 -48.53 -10.12 -25.55
CA ASP A 210 -48.03 -11.01 -24.45
C ASP A 210 -46.53 -11.34 -24.72
N GLY A 211 -45.57 -11.56 -23.80
CA GLY A 211 -45.53 -11.67 -22.35
C GLY A 211 -44.07 -11.68 -21.82
N LYS A 212 -43.93 -11.41 -20.50
CA LYS A 212 -42.86 -11.66 -19.48
C LYS A 212 -41.41 -11.97 -19.93
N GLU A 213 -40.39 -11.36 -19.34
CA GLU A 213 -39.88 -11.74 -18.00
C GLU A 213 -39.25 -10.59 -17.17
N LYS A 214 -39.03 -10.89 -15.88
CA LYS A 214 -38.76 -9.99 -14.75
C LYS A 214 -37.28 -9.60 -14.61
N GLU A 215 -37.03 -8.40 -14.07
CA GLU A 215 -35.98 -8.11 -13.06
C GLU A 215 -36.32 -6.74 -12.42
N SER A 216 -36.83 -6.75 -11.19
CA SER A 216 -36.14 -6.32 -9.96
C SER A 216 -35.59 -4.88 -9.99
N ASP A 217 -36.30 -3.96 -9.33
CA ASP A 217 -35.68 -3.17 -8.26
C ASP A 217 -36.73 -2.49 -7.39
N LYS A 218 -36.70 -2.82 -6.09
CA LYS A 218 -37.52 -2.19 -5.05
C LYS A 218 -36.75 -1.02 -4.48
N SER A 219 -37.26 0.20 -4.65
CA SER A 219 -37.01 1.27 -3.68
C SER A 219 -38.25 2.14 -3.50
N SER A 220 -38.81 2.14 -2.29
CA SER A 220 -39.28 3.35 -1.58
C SER A 220 -40.07 2.98 -0.31
N SER A 221 -39.46 3.33 0.81
CA SER A 221 -40.03 3.94 2.02
C SER A 221 -41.44 3.58 2.56
N LYS A 222 -41.44 3.34 3.89
CA LYS A 222 -42.47 3.66 4.92
C LYS A 222 -43.69 2.71 4.96
N LYS A 223 -44.18 2.19 6.11
CA LYS A 223 -44.09 2.61 7.52
C LYS A 223 -44.72 1.53 8.44
N ARG A 224 -44.16 1.41 9.67
CA ARG A 224 -44.84 1.19 10.99
C ARG A 224 -45.28 -0.22 11.48
N GLY A 225 -44.68 -0.58 12.63
CA GLY A 225 -45.31 -1.25 13.79
C GLY A 225 -44.44 -2.38 14.35
N LYS A 226 -44.24 -2.61 15.66
CA LYS A 226 -44.58 -1.94 16.93
C LYS A 226 -43.96 -2.80 18.05
N GLY A 227 -43.28 -2.20 19.03
CA GLY A 227 -43.01 -2.73 20.40
C GLY A 227 -41.97 -3.86 20.50
N GLY A 228 -41.13 -4.00 21.50
CA GLY A 228 -40.70 -3.28 22.72
C GLY A 228 -39.26 -3.79 22.96
N ASP A 229 -38.47 -3.53 23.98
CA ASP A 229 -38.48 -2.92 25.30
C ASP A 229 -36.96 -2.96 25.64
N SER A 230 -36.27 -1.93 26.14
CA SER A 230 -36.12 -1.68 27.58
C SER A 230 -35.14 -0.52 27.80
N GLY A 231 -35.34 0.23 28.89
CA GLY A 231 -34.70 1.49 29.25
C GLY A 231 -33.17 1.51 29.34
N SER A 232 -32.52 2.68 29.42
CA SER A 232 -32.58 3.51 30.64
C SER A 232 -32.15 4.98 30.43
N ARG A 233 -32.93 5.86 31.05
CA ARG A 233 -32.78 7.29 31.43
C ARG A 233 -31.36 7.71 31.86
N SER A 234 -30.82 8.80 31.31
CA SER A 234 -30.86 10.22 31.77
C SER A 234 -29.87 10.61 32.89
N HIS A 235 -28.95 11.54 32.63
CA HIS A 235 -28.94 12.92 33.16
C HIS A 235 -27.55 13.59 33.14
N LYS A 236 -27.50 14.79 32.51
CA LYS A 236 -27.01 16.06 33.08
C LYS A 236 -25.53 16.15 33.52
N LYS A 237 -24.74 17.00 32.83
CA LYS A 237 -24.31 18.30 33.38
C LYS A 237 -23.47 19.15 32.41
N LYS A 238 -23.64 20.44 32.63
CA LYS A 238 -23.06 21.66 32.05
C LYS A 238 -21.89 22.13 32.94
N LYS A 239 -20.89 22.80 32.36
CA LYS A 239 -19.92 23.81 32.88
C LYS A 239 -18.53 23.54 32.28
N ASN A 240 -17.72 24.51 31.87
CA ASN A 240 -17.74 25.97 32.01
C ASN A 240 -17.64 26.65 30.64
#